data_AF-A0A834U8A3-F1
#
_entry.id   AF-A0A834U8A3-F1
#
_cell.length_a   1.000
_cell.length_b   1.000
_cell.length_c   1.000
_cell.angle_alpha   90.00
_cell.angle_beta   90.00
_cell.angle_gamma   90.00
#
_symmetry.space_group_name_H-M   'P 1'
#
loop_
_entity.id
_entity.type
_entity.pdbx_description
1 polymer ?
#
loop_
_entity_poly.entity_id
_entity_poly.type
_entity_poly.pdbx_seq_one_letter_code
_entity_poly.pdbx_strand_id
1 'polypeptide(L)'
;MVLMPRESAKLIATLSKDVFIEDEGVKNLACTVLEGIKNQRIHINNFSQHEFHPKPDDPRAIDWIFLLDVLNFSFWTQKNANKWKVNGQTGYFALCAAVKRAVDVSLHIYFYKCQV
;
A
#
# COMPACT_ATOMS: atom_id res chain seq x y z
N MET A 1 -8.91 23.35 10.48
CA MET A 1 -8.72 23.11 9.04
C MET A 1 -8.19 21.70 8.89
N VAL A 2 -8.83 20.86 8.08
CA VAL A 2 -8.33 19.51 7.77
C VAL A 2 -7.27 19.65 6.68
N LEU A 3 -6.07 19.11 6.89
CA LEU A 3 -4.99 19.14 5.92
C LEU A 3 -5.08 17.92 5.00
N MET A 4 -4.87 18.11 3.69
CA MET A 4 -4.82 16.98 2.76
C MET A 4 -3.55 16.13 3.03
N PRO A 5 -3.49 14.86 2.57
CA PRO A 5 -2.37 13.96 2.90
C PRO A 5 -0.98 14.56 2.62
N ARG A 6 -0.81 15.27 1.49
CA ARG A 6 0.45 15.94 1.14
C ARG A 6 0.83 17.04 2.13
N GLU A 7 -0.12 17.86 2.52
CA GLU A 7 0.11 18.99 3.43
C GLU A 7 0.35 18.50 4.86
N SER A 8 -0.41 17.48 5.28
CA SER A 8 -0.22 16.77 6.54
C SER A 8 1.18 16.17 6.64
N ALA A 9 1.61 15.43 5.62
CA ALA A 9 2.95 14.84 5.58
C ALA A 9 4.05 15.90 5.62
N LYS A 10 3.88 17.01 4.88
CA LYS A 10 4.83 18.14 4.91
C LYS A 10 4.92 18.77 6.29
N LEU A 11 3.78 18.99 6.96
CA LEU A 11 3.74 19.55 8.30
C LEU A 11 4.46 18.64 9.29
N ILE A 12 4.16 17.33 9.27
CA ILE A 12 4.80 16.33 10.15
C ILE A 12 6.32 16.36 9.93
N ALA A 13 6.78 16.25 8.68
CA ALA A 13 8.21 16.23 8.37
C ALA A 13 8.93 17.52 8.79
N THR A 14 8.27 18.67 8.69
CA THR A 14 8.85 19.98 9.10
C THR A 14 8.97 20.11 10.62
N LEU A 15 8.06 19.48 11.38
CA LEU A 15 8.01 19.57 12.84
C LEU A 15 8.75 18.44 13.56
N SER A 16 9.11 17.37 12.86
CA SER A 16 9.87 16.24 13.42
C SER A 16 11.24 16.70 13.97
N LYS A 17 11.59 16.21 15.16
CA LYS A 17 12.87 16.53 15.82
C LYS A 17 13.83 15.34 15.87
N ASP A 18 13.27 14.14 16.03
CA ASP A 18 14.05 12.92 16.23
C ASP A 18 14.30 12.14 14.92
N VAL A 19 13.63 12.55 13.84
CA VAL A 19 13.72 11.93 12.51
C VAL A 19 13.74 13.00 11.44
N PHE A 20 14.41 12.72 10.32
CA PHE A 20 14.50 13.59 9.16
C PHE A 20 14.40 12.78 7.86
N ILE A 21 14.10 13.45 6.76
CA ILE A 21 14.11 12.86 5.42
C ILE A 21 15.51 13.06 4.84
N GLU A 22 16.17 11.96 4.47
CA GLU A 22 17.48 11.99 3.80
C GLU A 22 17.30 12.19 2.29
N ASP A 23 17.36 13.44 1.84
CA ASP A 23 17.03 13.83 0.46
C ASP A 23 17.93 13.15 -0.59
N GLU A 24 19.23 13.00 -0.33
CA GLU A 24 20.13 12.31 -1.28
C GLU A 24 19.84 10.81 -1.32
N GLY A 25 19.50 10.21 -0.17
CA GLY A 25 19.03 8.82 -0.09
C GLY A 25 17.77 8.59 -0.92
N VAL A 26 16.80 9.50 -0.83
CA VAL A 26 15.56 9.44 -1.63
C VAL A 26 15.85 9.57 -3.12
N LYS A 27 16.72 10.50 -3.53
CA LYS A 27 17.12 10.66 -4.94
C LYS A 27 17.82 9.41 -5.47
N ASN A 28 18.78 8.88 -4.72
CA ASN A 28 19.53 7.68 -5.11
C ASN A 28 18.61 6.46 -5.26
N LEU A 29 17.65 6.30 -4.34
CA LEU A 29 16.63 5.26 -4.43
C LEU A 29 15.77 5.45 -5.68
N ALA A 30 15.31 6.67 -5.96
CA ALA A 30 14.51 6.97 -7.15
C ALA A 30 15.26 6.65 -8.45
N CYS A 31 16.55 7.01 -8.54
CA CYS A 31 17.40 6.66 -9.67
C CYS A 31 17.56 5.14 -9.81
N THR A 32 17.79 4.42 -8.70
CA THR A 32 17.93 2.96 -8.69
C THR A 32 16.66 2.27 -9.18
N VAL A 33 15.49 2.72 -8.72
CA VAL A 33 14.19 2.20 -9.18
C VAL A 33 14.01 2.47 -10.67
N LEU A 34 14.31 3.70 -11.14
CA LEU A 34 14.22 4.06 -12.55
C LEU A 34 15.12 3.19 -13.43
N GLU A 35 16.36 2.94 -13.01
CA GLU A 35 17.28 2.02 -13.69
C GLU A 35 16.75 0.59 -13.70
N GLY A 36 16.16 0.14 -12.59
CA GLY A 36 15.50 -1.16 -12.50
C GLY A 36 14.36 -1.31 -13.50
N ILE A 37 13.56 -0.27 -13.68
CA ILE A 37 12.48 -0.24 -14.70
C ILE A 37 13.06 -0.25 -16.11
N LYS A 38 14.04 0.61 -16.41
CA LYS A 38 14.68 0.69 -17.74
C LYS A 38 15.32 -0.62 -18.15
N ASN A 39 15.98 -1.30 -17.21
CA ASN A 39 16.65 -2.57 -17.43
C ASN A 39 15.72 -3.78 -17.26
N GLN A 40 14.41 -3.56 -17.14
CA GLN A 40 13.40 -4.63 -16.99
C GLN A 40 13.63 -5.56 -15.80
N ARG A 41 14.35 -5.11 -14.77
CA ARG A 41 14.45 -5.83 -13.47
C ARG A 41 13.23 -5.59 -12.59
N ILE A 42 12.57 -4.44 -12.79
CA ILE A 42 11.32 -4.06 -12.15
C ILE A 42 10.27 -3.91 -13.23
N HIS A 43 9.21 -4.70 -13.16
CA HIS A 43 8.07 -4.59 -14.06
C HIS A 43 6.88 -3.98 -13.34
N ILE A 44 6.38 -2.87 -13.87
CA ILE A 44 5.21 -2.15 -13.32
C ILE A 44 3.97 -3.07 -13.31
N ASN A 45 3.89 -3.98 -14.27
CA ASN A 45 2.77 -4.91 -14.41
C ASN A 45 2.76 -6.02 -13.35
N ASN A 46 3.86 -6.23 -12.60
CA ASN A 46 3.93 -7.31 -11.61
C ASN A 46 2.95 -7.09 -10.46
N PHE A 47 2.63 -5.84 -10.13
CA PHE A 47 1.65 -5.57 -9.09
C PHE A 47 0.28 -6.15 -9.50
N SER A 48 -0.21 -5.88 -10.71
CA SER A 48 -1.52 -6.38 -11.19
C SER A 48 -1.62 -7.89 -11.44
N GLN A 49 -0.54 -8.67 -11.25
CA GLN A 49 -0.52 -10.10 -11.57
C GLN A 49 -1.03 -10.99 -10.43
N HIS A 50 -1.20 -10.47 -9.21
CA HIS A 50 -1.73 -11.30 -8.13
C HIS A 50 -3.24 -11.46 -8.22
N GLU A 51 -3.74 -12.69 -8.07
CA GLU A 51 -5.18 -13.03 -8.17
C GLU A 51 -6.10 -12.27 -7.20
N PHE A 52 -5.54 -11.69 -6.14
CA PHE A 52 -6.26 -10.99 -5.08
C PHE A 52 -6.10 -9.47 -5.15
N HIS A 53 -5.48 -8.93 -6.19
CA HIS A 53 -5.43 -7.50 -6.41
C HIS A 53 -6.65 -7.02 -7.20
N PRO A 54 -7.01 -5.72 -7.07
CA PRO A 54 -8.02 -5.14 -7.94
C PRO A 54 -7.59 -5.24 -9.40
N LYS A 55 -8.57 -5.44 -10.27
CA LYS A 55 -8.35 -5.27 -11.70
C LYS A 55 -8.19 -3.77 -12.00
N PRO A 56 -7.37 -3.38 -12.99
CA PRO A 56 -7.16 -1.98 -13.34
C PRO A 56 -8.43 -1.23 -13.77
N ASP A 57 -9.45 -1.95 -14.24
CA ASP A 57 -10.75 -1.42 -14.68
C ASP A 57 -11.81 -1.36 -13.56
N ASP A 58 -11.51 -1.86 -12.36
CA ASP A 58 -12.45 -1.77 -11.23
C ASP A 58 -12.47 -0.33 -10.67
N PRO A 59 -13.63 0.35 -10.61
CA PRO A 59 -13.72 1.71 -10.08
C PRO A 59 -13.31 1.83 -8.60
N ARG A 60 -13.21 0.71 -7.88
CA ARG A 60 -12.74 0.62 -6.48
C ARG A 60 -11.24 0.41 -6.35
N ALA A 61 -10.52 0.24 -7.45
CA ALA A 61 -9.13 -0.20 -7.42
C ALA A 61 -8.24 0.71 -6.56
N ILE A 62 -8.43 2.02 -6.64
CA ILE A 62 -7.65 3.01 -5.88
C ILE A 62 -7.92 2.89 -4.38
N ASP A 63 -9.18 2.86 -3.96
CA ASP A 63 -9.55 2.75 -2.55
C ASP A 63 -9.08 1.43 -1.94
N TRP A 64 -9.16 0.36 -2.72
CA TRP A 64 -8.66 -0.94 -2.33
C TRP A 64 -7.14 -0.92 -2.14
N ILE A 65 -6.37 -0.44 -3.12
CA ILE A 65 -4.90 -0.33 -3.00
C ILE A 65 -4.52 0.51 -1.78
N PHE A 66 -5.19 1.64 -1.59
CA PHE A 66 -4.96 2.51 -0.43
C PHE A 66 -5.19 1.77 0.89
N LEU A 67 -6.29 1.02 1.02
CA LEU A 67 -6.56 0.21 2.22
C LEU A 67 -5.48 -0.86 2.44
N LEU A 68 -5.04 -1.54 1.37
CA LEU A 68 -4.00 -2.56 1.46
C LEU A 68 -2.68 -1.97 1.95
N ASP A 69 -2.26 -0.83 1.39
CA ASP A 69 -0.99 -0.19 1.73
C ASP A 69 -0.99 0.39 3.15
N VAL A 70 -2.11 0.96 3.60
CA VAL A 70 -2.27 1.46 4.97
C VAL A 70 -2.18 0.33 5.99
N LEU A 71 -2.70 -0.86 5.69
CA LEU A 71 -2.74 -1.99 6.63
C LEU A 71 -1.56 -2.97 6.48
N ASN A 72 -0.74 -2.86 5.42
CA ASN A 72 0.32 -3.83 5.12
C ASN A 72 1.27 -4.07 6.30
N PHE A 73 1.65 -3.01 7.02
CA PHE A 73 2.56 -3.11 8.18
C PHE A 73 2.01 -4.00 9.31
N SER A 74 0.68 -4.11 9.43
CA SER A 74 0.02 -4.86 10.52
C SER A 74 0.27 -6.37 10.43
N PHE A 75 0.80 -6.85 9.29
CA PHE A 75 1.02 -8.27 9.03
C PHE A 75 2.50 -8.67 9.09
N TRP A 76 3.37 -7.79 9.59
CA TRP A 76 4.76 -8.13 9.88
C TRP A 76 4.84 -8.86 11.22
N THR A 77 5.17 -10.15 11.15
CA THR A 77 5.22 -11.03 12.33
C THR A 77 6.64 -11.51 12.60
N GLN A 78 6.98 -11.74 13.87
CA GLN A 78 8.23 -12.39 14.25
C GLN A 78 8.39 -13.77 13.60
N LYS A 79 9.65 -14.22 13.47
CA LYS A 79 9.96 -15.56 12.97
C LYS A 79 9.31 -16.60 13.91
N ASN A 80 8.51 -17.51 13.35
CA ASN A 80 7.75 -18.56 14.03
C ASN A 80 6.45 -18.14 14.75
N ALA A 81 5.98 -16.91 14.60
CA ALA A 81 4.64 -16.57 15.08
C ALA A 81 3.56 -17.35 14.32
N ASN A 82 2.46 -17.68 15.00
CA ASN A 82 1.26 -18.24 14.34
C ASN A 82 0.66 -17.17 13.42
N LYS A 83 0.84 -17.35 12.11
CA LYS A 83 0.35 -16.41 11.11
C LYS A 83 -1.13 -16.66 10.82
N TRP A 84 -1.90 -15.59 10.79
CA TRP A 84 -3.25 -15.61 10.25
C TRP A 84 -3.23 -16.01 8.77
N LYS A 85 -4.22 -16.81 8.35
CA LYS A 85 -4.33 -17.34 6.99
C LYS A 85 -5.69 -17.05 6.38
N VAL A 86 -5.67 -16.64 5.12
CA VAL A 86 -6.86 -16.48 4.28
C VAL A 86 -6.56 -17.07 2.92
N ASN A 87 -7.39 -18.00 2.45
CA ASN A 87 -7.19 -18.73 1.20
C ASN A 87 -5.76 -19.30 1.04
N GLY A 88 -5.20 -19.85 2.12
CA GLY A 88 -3.84 -20.40 2.15
C GLY A 88 -2.70 -19.38 2.22
N GLN A 89 -2.99 -18.08 2.02
CA GLN A 89 -2.01 -17.00 2.08
C GLN A 89 -1.71 -16.57 3.52
N THR A 90 -0.58 -15.88 3.72
CA THR A 90 -0.21 -15.20 4.98
C THR A 90 0.29 -13.79 4.67
N GLY A 91 0.43 -12.94 5.69
CA GLY A 91 1.03 -11.61 5.51
C GLY A 91 0.15 -10.70 4.66
N TYR A 92 0.80 -9.87 3.84
CA TYR A 92 0.17 -9.00 2.84
C TYR A 92 -0.83 -9.73 1.93
N PHE A 93 -0.49 -10.94 1.46
CA PHE A 93 -1.38 -11.67 0.55
C PHE A 93 -2.63 -12.23 1.24
N ALA A 94 -2.57 -12.52 2.55
CA ALA A 94 -3.77 -12.84 3.32
C ALA A 94 -4.70 -11.63 3.46
N LEU A 95 -4.13 -10.44 3.67
CA LEU A 95 -4.89 -9.18 3.64
C LEU A 95 -5.55 -8.98 2.27
N CYS A 96 -4.82 -9.15 1.17
CA CYS A 96 -5.36 -9.03 -0.18
C CYS A 96 -6.55 -9.98 -0.40
N ALA A 97 -6.41 -11.25 -0.03
CA ALA A 97 -7.48 -12.24 -0.14
C ALA A 97 -8.70 -11.89 0.72
N ALA A 98 -8.49 -11.36 1.93
CA ALA A 98 -9.58 -10.94 2.81
C ALA A 98 -10.36 -9.76 2.25
N VAL A 99 -9.66 -8.75 1.73
CA VAL A 99 -10.29 -7.56 1.14
C VAL A 99 -11.00 -7.93 -0.16
N LYS A 100 -10.39 -8.76 -1.02
CA LYS A 100 -11.05 -9.32 -2.21
C LYS A 100 -12.39 -9.97 -1.85
N ARG A 101 -12.40 -10.83 -0.84
CA ARG A 101 -13.61 -11.50 -0.36
C ARG A 101 -14.68 -10.50 0.10
N ALA A 102 -14.30 -9.44 0.82
CA ALA A 102 -15.23 -8.40 1.25
C ALA A 102 -15.85 -7.65 0.06
N VAL A 103 -15.02 -7.31 -0.94
CA VAL A 103 -15.45 -6.67 -2.19
C VAL A 103 -16.43 -7.54 -2.97
N ASP A 104 -16.17 -8.86 -3.05
CA ASP A 104 -17.01 -9.80 -3.80
C ASP A 104 -18.39 -9.98 -3.15
N VAL A 105 -18.51 -9.85 -1.83
CA VAL A 105 -19.81 -9.84 -1.12
C VAL A 105 -20.44 -8.44 -1.03
N SER A 106 -19.95 -7.49 -1.83
CA SER A 106 -20.44 -6.10 -1.89
C SER A 106 -20.35 -5.33 -0.56
N LEU A 107 -19.41 -5.68 0.31
CA LEU A 107 -19.09 -4.84 1.46
C LEU A 107 -18.33 -3.60 1.00
N HIS A 108 -18.71 -2.44 1.53
CA HIS A 108 -18.05 -1.18 1.24
C HIS A 108 -16.68 -1.16 1.92
N ILE A 109 -15.63 -1.04 1.13
CA ILE A 109 -14.23 -0.87 1.59
C ILE A 109 -13.76 0.59 1.52
N TYR A 110 -14.67 1.52 1.21
CA TYR A 110 -14.36 2.94 1.13
C TYR A 110 -14.19 3.55 2.51
N PHE A 111 -13.11 4.31 2.70
CA PHE A 111 -13.08 5.37 3.70
C PHE A 111 -14.17 6.35 3.30
N TYR A 112 -15.18 6.54 4.16
CA TYR A 112 -16.29 7.45 3.92
C TYR A 112 -15.79 8.71 3.21
N LYS A 113 -16.44 9.09 2.11
CA LYS A 113 -16.21 10.38 1.45
C LYS A 113 -16.16 11.43 2.56
N CYS A 114 -14.96 11.93 2.85
CA CYS A 114 -14.82 13.12 3.65
C CYS A 114 -15.53 14.18 2.81
N GLN A 115 -16.77 14.51 3.17
CA GLN A 115 -17.49 15.61 2.57
C GLN A 115 -16.75 16.85 3.01
N VAL A 116 -15.81 17.29 2.18
CA VAL A 116 -15.20 18.62 2.25
C VAL A 116 -16.11 19.57 1.48
#